data_AF-A0A957DT19-F1
#
_entry.id   AF-A0A957DT19-F1
#
_cell.length_a   1.000
_cell.length_b   1.000
_cell.length_c   1.000
_cell.angle_alpha   90.00
_cell.angle_beta   90.00
_cell.angle_gamma   90.00
#
_symmetry.space_group_name_H-M   'P 1'
#
loop_
_entity.id
_entity.type
_entity.pdbx_description
1 polymer ?
#
loop_
_entity_poly.entity_id
_entity_poly.type
_entity_poly.pdbx_seq_one_letter_code
_entity_poly.pdbx_strand_id
1 'polypeptide(L)' 'MILIVDDEPSITSALNFHFVQAGYETAVTHSGHKTLEYLTFNSSLVALNIMLLDISPPTRSPKNCNMIVT' A
#
# COMPACT_ATOMS: atom_id res chain seq x y z
N MET A 1 -3.14 6.07 -8.69
CA MET A 1 -3.03 6.18 -7.22
C MET A 1 -2.22 5.02 -6.67
N ILE A 2 -1.25 5.30 -5.80
CA ILE A 2 -0.37 4.34 -5.12
C ILE A 2 -0.85 4.19 -3.67
N LEU A 3 -1.12 2.97 -3.21
CA LEU A 3 -1.46 2.70 -1.82
C LEU A 3 -0.21 2.25 -1.06
N ILE A 4 0.15 2.98 -0.01
CA ILE A 4 1.30 2.68 0.85
C ILE A 4 0.78 2.08 2.15
N VAL A 5 1.29 0.90 2.48
CA VAL A 5 0.85 0.10 3.63
C VAL A 5 2.05 -0.27 4.48
N ASP A 6 2.23 0.45 5.59
CA ASP A 6 3.30 0.20 6.55
C ASP A 6 2.86 0.69 7.94
N ASP A 7 3.08 -0.10 9.00
CA ASP A 7 2.74 0.26 10.37
C ASP A 7 3.69 1.30 10.96
N GLU A 8 4.85 1.52 10.33
CA GLU A 8 5.81 2.54 10.70
C GLU A 8 5.49 3.90 10.03
N PRO A 9 5.15 4.95 10.80
CA PRO A 9 4.79 6.25 10.24
C PRO A 9 5.97 6.98 9.56
N SER A 10 7.21 6.70 9.97
CA SER A 10 8.42 7.25 9.32
C SER A 10 8.57 6.72 7.89
N ILE A 11 8.39 5.41 7.68
CA ILE A 11 8.48 4.80 6.35
C ILE A 11 7.37 5.32 5.44
N THR A 12 6.12 5.29 5.91
CA THR A 12 4.98 5.79 5.12
C THR A 12 5.14 7.24 4.71
N SER A 13 5.66 8.10 5.61
CA SER A 13 5.90 9.51 5.31
C SER A 13 6.99 9.71 4.27
N ALA A 14 8.10 8.97 4.36
CA ALA A 14 9.20 9.05 3.40
C ALA A 14 8.76 8.60 2.00
N LEU A 15 8.08 7.45 1.92
CA LEU A 15 7.55 6.93 0.65
C LEU A 15 6.53 7.90 0.05
N ASN A 16 5.60 8.41 0.86
CA ASN A 16 4.60 9.37 0.42
C ASN A 16 5.27 10.62 -0.18
N PHE A 17 6.27 11.16 0.51
CA PHE A 17 7.02 12.32 0.02
C PHE A 17 7.66 12.05 -1.34
N HIS A 18 8.34 10.92 -1.52
CA HIS A 18 9.00 10.57 -2.78
C HIS A 18 8.01 10.34 -3.92
N PHE A 19 6.89 9.66 -3.68
CA PHE A 19 5.88 9.40 -4.71
C PHE A 19 5.14 10.68 -5.12
N VAL A 20 4.79 11.53 -4.16
CA VAL A 20 4.16 12.83 -4.46
C VAL A 20 5.12 13.74 -5.24
N GLN A 21 6.41 13.78 -4.88
CA GLN A 21 7.44 14.50 -5.64
C GLN A 21 7.56 14.00 -7.08
N ALA A 22 7.40 12.70 -7.31
CA ALA A 22 7.40 12.09 -8.64
C ALA A 22 6.08 12.29 -9.42
N GLY A 23 5.10 12.99 -8.85
CA GLY A 23 3.81 13.32 -9.49
C GLY A 23 2.73 12.25 -9.34
N TYR A 24 2.91 11.29 -8.43
CA TYR A 24 1.89 10.28 -8.14
C TYR A 24 0.95 10.73 -7.02
N GLU A 25 -0.33 10.41 -7.17
CA GLU A 25 -1.28 10.44 -6.07
C GLU A 25 -1.12 9.21 -5.18
N THR A 26 -1.09 9.43 -3.88
CA THR A 26 -0.84 8.41 -2.86
C THR A 26 -1.98 8.34 -1.85
N ALA A 27 -2.22 7.14 -1.33
CA ALA A 27 -3.03 6.88 -0.15
C ALA A 27 -2.18 6.11 0.85
N VAL A 28 -2.32 6.41 2.14
CA VAL A 28 -1.51 5.79 3.21
C VAL A 28 -2.43 5.08 4.19
N THR A 29 -2.06 3.86 4.57
CA THR A 29 -2.70 3.11 5.65
C THR A 29 -1.66 2.41 6.51
N HIS A 30 -1.85 2.44 7.82
CA HIS A 30 -0.94 1.79 8.78
C HIS A 30 -1.44 0.42 9.23
N SER A 31 -2.49 -0.09 8.59
CA SER A 31 -3.12 -1.36 8.96
C SER A 31 -3.47 -2.17 7.72
N GLY A 32 -3.05 -3.44 7.72
CA GLY A 32 -3.41 -4.40 6.68
C GLY A 32 -4.90 -4.68 6.58
N HIS A 33 -5.64 -4.64 7.71
CA HIS A 33 -7.09 -4.83 7.69
C HIS A 33 -7.81 -3.68 6.96
N LYS A 34 -7.41 -2.43 7.25
CA LYS A 34 -7.94 -1.26 6.53
C LYS A 34 -7.51 -1.24 5.06
N THR A 35 -6.39 -1.87 4.74
CA THR A 35 -5.89 -1.97 3.35
C THR A 35 -6.91 -2.65 2.43
N LEU A 36 -7.66 -3.66 2.91
CA LEU A 36 -8.71 -4.31 2.11
C LEU A 36 -9.82 -3.35 1.69
N GLU A 37 -10.18 -2.38 2.54
CA GLU A 37 -11.15 -1.33 2.21
C GLU A 37 -10.60 -0.36 1.15
N TYR A 38 -9.29 -0.12 1.15
CA TYR A 38 -8.61 0.70 0.15
C TYR A 38 -8.32 -0.06 -1.16
N LEU A 39 -8.18 -1.38 -1.13
CA LEU A 39 -8.02 -2.23 -2.32
C LEU A 39 -9.28 -2.30 -3.19
N THR A 40 -10.46 -2.06 -2.60
CA THR A 40 -11.70 -1.89 -3.38
C THR A 40 -11.72 -0.60 -4.19
N PHE A 41 -10.90 0.40 -3.84
CA PHE A 41 -10.64 1.54 -4.71
C PHE A 41 -9.56 1.11 -5.72
N ASN A 42 -9.75 1.45 -7.00
CA ASN A 42 -8.92 1.06 -8.16
C ASN A 42 -7.44 1.52 -8.06
N SER A 43 -6.71 1.05 -7.06
CA SER A 43 -5.30 1.32 -6.84
C SER A 43 -4.53 0.59 -7.92
N SER A 44 -3.71 1.32 -8.68
CA SER A 44 -2.92 0.74 -9.77
C SER A 44 -1.66 0.06 -9.26
N LEU A 45 -1.21 0.46 -8.06
CA LEU A 45 0.00 0.00 -7.42
C LEU A 45 -0.17 0.00 -5.89
N VAL A 46 0.30 -1.06 -5.24
CA VAL A 46 0.36 -1.15 -3.77
C VAL A 46 1.80 -1.38 -3.35
N ALA A 47 2.31 -0.50 -2.49
CA ALA A 47 3.58 -0.62 -1.79
C ALA A 47 3.32 -1.21 -0.40
N LEU A 48 3.60 -2.50 -0.23
CA LEU A 48 3.26 -3.28 0.96
C LEU A 48 4.53 -3.73 1.67
N ASN A 49 4.65 -3.46 2.96
CA ASN A 49 5.66 -4.05 3.82
C ASN A 49 5.29 -5.51 4.17
N ILE A 50 6.17 -6.47 3.85
CA ILE A 50 5.93 -7.90 4.13
C ILE A 50 6.00 -8.22 5.62
N MET A 51 6.76 -7.44 6.40
CA MET A 51 6.94 -7.67 7.83
C MET A 51 5.73 -7.24 8.66
N LEU A 52 4.72 -6.65 8.03
CA LEU A 52 3.41 -6.39 8.60
C LEU A 52 2.71 -7.75 8.81
N LEU A 53 2.97 -8.37 9.97
CA LEU A 53 2.53 -9.71 10.34
C LEU A 53 1.00 -9.87 10.41
N ASP A 54 0.28 -8.74 10.39
CA ASP A 54 -1.16 -8.63 10.63
C ASP A 54 -2.02 -8.83 9.36
N ILE A 55 -1.37 -9.13 8.23
CA ILE A 55 -2.02 -9.39 6.95
C ILE A 55 -1.65 -10.81 6.51
N SER A 56 -2.58 -11.76 6.66
CA SER A 56 -2.50 -12.98 5.89
C SER A 56 -2.51 -12.59 4.40
N PRO A 57 -1.55 -13.03 3.57
CA PRO A 57 -1.55 -12.71 2.15
C PRO A 57 -2.92 -13.09 1.57
N PRO A 58 -3.59 -12.19 0.82
CA PRO A 58 -4.90 -12.50 0.28
C PRO A 58 -4.78 -13.76 -0.59
N THR A 59 -5.55 -14.79 -0.26
CA THR A 59 -5.60 -16.07 -0.98
C THR A 59 -6.11 -15.93 -2.43
N ARG A 60 -6.37 -14.70 -2.87
CA ARG A 60 -6.78 -14.34 -4.22
C ARG A 60 -6.20 -12.98 -4.59
N SER A 61 -5.27 -12.98 -5.55
CA SER A 61 -4.78 -11.74 -6.18
C SER A 61 -5.94 -11.04 -6.90
N PRO A 62 -6.25 -9.76 -6.59
CA PRO A 62 -7.17 -8.99 -7.41
C PRO A 62 -6.56 -8.84 -8.82
N LYS A 63 -7.33 -9.18 -9.85
CA LYS A 63 -6.85 -9.42 -11.23
C LYS A 63 -6.21 -8.21 -11.95
N ASN A 64 -6.11 -7.04 -11.31
CA ASN A 64 -5.72 -5.78 -11.94
C ASN A 64 -4.71 -4.94 -11.13
N CYS A 65 -4.09 -5.48 -10.08
CA CYS A 65 -3.20 -4.70 -9.21
C CYS A 65 -1.76 -5.22 -9.28
N ASN A 66 -0.83 -4.37 -9.72
CA ASN A 66 0.60 -4.66 -9.60
C ASN A 66 1.03 -4.40 -8.15
N MET A 67 1.61 -5.39 -7.48
CA MET A 67 2.06 -5.29 -6.10
C MET A 67 3.58 -5.18 -6.08
N ILE A 68 4.11 -4.07 -5.55
CA ILE A 68 5.54 -3.92 -5.29
C ILE A 68 5.75 -4.18 -3.81
N VAL A 69 6.63 -5.14 -3.56
CA VAL A 69 6.88 -5.68 -2.25
C VAL A 69 8.26 -5.18 -1.83
N THR A 70 8.32 -4.45 -0.71
CA THR A 70 9.55 -3.90 -0.13
C THR A 70 9.84 -4.53 1.22
#